data_AF-A0A9E3ZGI0-F1
#
_entry.id   AF-A0A9E3ZGI0-F1
#
_cell.length_a   1.000
_cell.length_b   1.000
_cell.length_c   1.000
_cell.angle_alpha   90.00
_cell.angle_beta   90.00
_cell.angle_gamma   90.00
#
_symmetry.space_group_name_H-M   'P 1'
#
loop_
_entity.id
_entity.type
_entity.pdbx_description
1 polymer ?
#
loop_
_entity_poly.entity_id
_entity_poly.type
_entity_poly.pdbx_seq_one_letter_code
_entity_poly.pdbx_strand_id
1 'polypeptide(L)'
;ALGKAAVEKALEGKNSIMPTVVRESSNPYKWSIGEAPLSEVANVEKMMPKDFISDDGYGITDKCREYLYPLIQGEAYPPYKANGLPDYVTLKLKGVAKKLSGFEI
;
A
#
# COMPACT_ATOMS: atom_id res chain seq x y z
N ALA A 1 4.13 7.98 0.91
CA ALA A 1 3.54 8.45 2.17
C ALA A 1 3.72 7.45 3.31
N LEU A 2 3.18 6.22 3.19
CA LEU A 2 3.23 5.20 4.26
C LEU A 2 4.63 4.91 4.80
N GLY A 3 5.64 4.71 3.95
CA GLY A 3 7.02 4.46 4.40
C GLY A 3 7.64 5.62 5.18
N LYS A 4 7.33 6.87 4.81
CA LYS A 4 7.73 8.07 5.56
C LYS A 4 7.03 8.10 6.92
N ALA A 5 5.70 7.89 6.93
CA ALA A 5 4.91 7.88 8.15
C ALA A 5 5.37 6.79 9.13
N ALA A 6 5.75 5.61 8.64
CA ALA A 6 6.27 4.53 9.48
C ALA A 6 7.52 4.98 10.26
N VAL A 7 8.45 5.67 9.59
CA VAL A 7 9.67 6.22 10.23
C VAL A 7 9.30 7.32 11.22
N GLU A 8 8.43 8.25 10.84
CA GLU A 8 7.97 9.32 11.73
C GLU A 8 7.31 8.76 13.01
N LYS A 9 6.44 7.75 12.88
CA LYS A 9 5.79 7.10 14.03
C LYS A 9 6.77 6.34 14.91
N ALA A 10 7.77 5.67 14.33
CA ALA A 10 8.82 5.04 15.10
C ALA A 10 9.65 6.09 15.89
N LEU A 11 9.93 7.25 15.29
CA LEU A 11 10.62 8.35 15.96
C LEU A 11 9.76 9.02 17.05
N GLU A 12 8.44 9.05 16.89
CA GLU A 12 7.48 9.45 17.93
C GLU A 12 7.40 8.44 19.09
N GLY A 13 8.11 7.31 19.01
CA GLY A 13 8.12 6.26 20.04
C GLY A 13 6.98 5.26 19.93
N LYS A 14 6.19 5.28 18.85
CA LYS A 14 5.15 4.28 18.61
C LYS A 14 5.78 2.96 18.18
N ASN A 15 5.22 1.87 18.69
CA ASN A 15 5.64 0.50 18.37
C ASN A 15 4.41 -0.37 18.08
N SER A 16 4.61 -1.49 17.39
CA SER A 16 3.59 -2.50 17.12
C SER A 16 2.34 -1.97 16.39
N ILE A 17 2.53 -0.99 15.52
CA ILE A 17 1.48 -0.41 14.67
C ILE A 17 1.82 -0.54 13.18
N MET A 18 0.78 -0.47 12.35
CA MET A 18 0.87 -0.35 10.91
C MET A 18 0.22 0.97 10.46
N PRO A 19 0.92 1.85 9.71
CA PRO A 19 0.29 3.00 9.08
C PRO A 19 -0.76 2.56 8.06
N THR A 20 -1.90 3.26 8.02
CA THR A 20 -3.04 2.92 7.14
C THR A 20 -3.41 4.09 6.23
N VAL A 21 -4.10 3.78 5.13
CA VAL A 21 -4.74 4.78 4.26
C VAL A 21 -6.20 4.88 4.66
N VAL A 22 -6.61 6.02 5.22
CA VAL A 22 -7.98 6.29 5.65
C VAL A 22 -8.65 7.15 4.59
N ARG A 23 -9.76 6.67 4.00
CA ARG A 23 -10.58 7.46 3.07
C ARG A 23 -11.43 8.44 3.87
N GLU A 24 -11.24 9.73 3.62
CA GLU A 24 -11.96 10.83 4.28
C GLU A 24 -13.19 11.29 3.46
N SER A 25 -13.11 11.19 2.13
CA SER A 25 -14.17 11.61 1.22
C SER A 25 -14.07 10.82 -0.09
N SER A 26 -15.22 10.50 -0.72
CA SER A 26 -15.27 9.88 -2.05
C SER A 26 -15.36 10.90 -3.19
N ASN A 27 -16.01 12.05 -2.97
CA ASN A 27 -16.19 13.08 -4.01
C ASN A 27 -16.13 14.50 -3.43
N PRO A 28 -14.98 15.21 -3.55
CA PRO A 28 -13.72 14.75 -4.15
C PRO A 28 -13.06 13.66 -3.30
N TYR A 29 -12.29 12.78 -3.95
CA TYR A 29 -11.54 11.75 -3.23
C TYR A 29 -10.45 12.37 -2.34
N LYS A 30 -10.51 12.09 -1.04
CA LYS A 30 -9.52 12.53 -0.05
C LYS A 30 -9.16 11.38 0.87
N TRP A 31 -7.89 11.34 1.26
CA TRP A 31 -7.39 10.33 2.18
C TRP A 31 -6.32 10.92 3.12
N SER A 32 -6.16 10.30 4.27
CA SER A 32 -5.18 10.64 5.29
C SER A 32 -4.39 9.41 5.73
N ILE A 33 -3.31 9.62 6.50
CA ILE A 33 -2.57 8.54 7.14
C ILE A 33 -3.18 8.28 8.51
N GLY A 34 -3.68 7.06 8.70
CA GLY A 34 -4.06 6.54 10.01
C GLY A 34 -3.02 5.57 10.55
N GLU A 35 -3.37 4.91 11.65
CA GLU A 35 -2.60 3.82 12.25
C GLU A 35 -3.54 2.74 12.77
N ALA A 36 -3.09 1.49 12.73
CA ALA A 36 -3.80 0.35 13.30
C ALA A 36 -2.83 -0.50 14.14
N PRO A 37 -3.22 -1.01 15.31
CA PRO A 37 -2.42 -1.98 16.06
C PRO A 37 -2.19 -3.26 15.27
N LEU A 38 -0.97 -3.81 15.27
CA LEU A 38 -0.68 -5.06 14.55
C LEU A 38 -1.52 -6.25 15.04
N SER A 39 -1.90 -6.25 16.33
CA SER A 39 -2.77 -7.26 16.92
C SER A 39 -4.16 -7.33 16.29
N GLU A 40 -4.64 -6.21 15.73
CA GLU A 40 -5.96 -6.12 15.07
C GLU A 40 -5.90 -6.48 13.59
N VAL A 41 -4.68 -6.57 13.02
CA VAL A 41 -4.46 -6.77 11.57
C VAL A 41 -4.02 -8.19 11.25
N ALA A 42 -3.21 -8.82 12.12
CA ALA A 42 -2.49 -10.05 11.81
C ALA A 42 -3.35 -11.24 11.34
N ASN A 43 -4.64 -11.29 11.71
CA ASN A 43 -5.56 -12.38 11.36
C ASN A 43 -6.85 -11.89 10.67
N VAL A 44 -6.85 -10.67 10.12
CA VAL A 44 -8.04 -10.08 9.50
C VAL A 44 -7.76 -9.71 8.06
N GLU A 45 -8.63 -10.18 7.15
CA GLU A 45 -8.55 -9.90 5.73
C GLU A 45 -9.69 -8.97 5.28
N LYS A 46 -9.41 -8.10 4.32
CA LYS A 46 -10.44 -7.29 3.66
C LYS A 46 -11.07 -8.09 2.52
N MET A 47 -12.12 -8.84 2.85
CA MET A 47 -12.91 -9.57 1.87
C MET A 47 -13.62 -8.63 0.88
N MET A 48 -13.78 -9.06 -0.36
CA MET A 48 -14.59 -8.34 -1.35
C MET A 48 -16.05 -8.29 -0.89
N PRO A 49 -16.64 -7.09 -0.70
CA PRO A 49 -18.05 -6.96 -0.33
C PRO A 49 -18.94 -7.63 -1.38
N LYS A 50 -19.99 -8.35 -0.95
CA LYS A 50 -20.91 -9.02 -1.88
C LYS A 50 -21.63 -8.02 -2.79
N ASP A 51 -21.93 -6.83 -2.28
CA ASP A 51 -22.58 -5.75 -3.02
C ASP A 51 -21.64 -5.03 -4.01
N PHE A 52 -20.39 -5.47 -4.14
CA PHE A 52 -19.49 -5.06 -5.22
C PHE A 52 -19.65 -5.89 -6.49
N ILE A 53 -20.31 -7.04 -6.40
CA ILE A 53 -20.52 -7.99 -7.50
C ILE A 53 -21.96 -7.82 -8.02
N SER A 54 -22.14 -7.80 -9.33
CA SER A 54 -23.47 -7.77 -9.95
C SER A 54 -24.29 -9.02 -9.61
N ASP A 55 -25.62 -8.93 -9.71
CA ASP A 55 -26.53 -10.03 -9.36
C ASP A 55 -26.29 -11.31 -10.16
N ASP A 56 -25.78 -11.18 -11.40
CA ASP A 56 -25.40 -12.31 -12.26
C ASP A 56 -24.03 -12.93 -11.91
N GLY A 57 -23.25 -12.29 -11.04
CA GLY A 57 -21.94 -12.74 -10.61
C GLY A 57 -20.78 -12.43 -11.57
N TYR A 58 -21.03 -11.78 -12.71
CA TYR A 58 -20.02 -11.61 -13.78
C TYR A 58 -19.50 -10.18 -13.97
N GLY A 59 -19.95 -9.23 -13.14
CA GLY A 59 -19.58 -7.84 -13.24
C GLY A 59 -19.41 -7.14 -11.89
N ILE A 60 -19.06 -5.86 -11.95
CA ILE A 60 -18.95 -4.99 -10.79
C ILE A 60 -20.11 -3.99 -10.71
N THR A 61 -20.54 -3.69 -9.50
CA THR A 61 -21.59 -2.68 -9.22
C THR A 61 -21.03 -1.26 -9.22
N ASP A 62 -21.92 -0.26 -9.19
CA ASP A 62 -21.51 1.15 -9.07
C ASP A 62 -20.82 1.45 -7.74
N LYS A 63 -21.19 0.76 -6.65
CA LYS A 63 -20.48 0.84 -5.37
C LYS A 63 -19.03 0.40 -5.49
N CYS A 64 -18.79 -0.68 -6.24
CA CYS A 64 -17.43 -1.14 -6.54
C CYS A 64 -16.65 -0.11 -7.36
N ARG A 65 -17.29 0.50 -8.37
CA ARG A 65 -16.68 1.58 -9.18
C ARG A 65 -16.31 2.79 -8.33
N GLU A 66 -17.21 3.25 -7.45
CA GLU A 66 -16.95 4.36 -6.52
C GLU A 66 -15.77 4.03 -5.58
N TYR A 67 -15.63 2.76 -5.18
CA TYR A 67 -14.51 2.34 -4.38
C TYR A 67 -13.19 2.30 -5.17
N LEU A 68 -13.18 1.69 -6.36
CA LEU A 68 -11.95 1.39 -7.09
C LEU A 68 -11.43 2.54 -7.97
N TYR A 69 -12.31 3.31 -8.61
CA TYR A 69 -11.89 4.33 -9.59
C TYR A 69 -10.94 5.39 -9.01
N PRO A 70 -11.15 5.92 -7.80
CA PRO A 70 -10.20 6.88 -7.23
C PRO A 70 -8.82 6.29 -6.94
N LEU A 71 -8.70 4.96 -6.82
CA LEU A 71 -7.44 4.29 -6.51
C LEU A 71 -6.51 4.16 -7.73
N ILE A 72 -7.06 4.29 -8.94
CA ILE A 72 -6.31 4.22 -10.20
C ILE A 72 -6.17 5.59 -10.88
N GLN A 73 -6.63 6.66 -10.22
CA GLN A 73 -6.67 7.99 -10.82
C GLN A 73 -5.27 8.62 -10.91
N GLY A 74 -4.94 9.12 -12.09
CA GLY A 74 -3.70 9.84 -12.39
C GLY A 74 -2.58 8.92 -12.90
N GLU A 75 -1.63 9.52 -13.63
CA GLU A 75 -0.51 8.82 -14.22
C GLU A 75 0.82 9.22 -13.56
N ALA A 76 1.67 8.22 -13.30
CA ALA A 76 3.01 8.41 -12.73
C ALA A 76 4.05 7.71 -13.63
N TYR A 77 4.28 8.26 -14.82
CA TYR A 77 5.24 7.70 -15.77
C TYR A 77 6.68 7.76 -15.23
N PRO A 78 7.51 6.73 -15.49
CA PRO A 78 8.92 6.77 -15.13
C PRO A 78 9.68 7.76 -16.03
N PRO A 79 10.89 8.19 -15.64
CA PRO A 79 11.82 8.80 -16.58
C PRO A 79 12.20 7.82 -17.69
N TYR A 80 12.54 8.34 -18.88
CA TYR A 80 12.92 7.55 -20.05
C TYR A 80 14.34 7.88 -20.51
N LYS A 81 15.03 6.86 -21.01
CA LYS A 81 16.36 6.96 -21.62
C LYS A 81 16.25 7.49 -23.06
N ALA A 82 17.39 7.94 -23.61
CA ALA A 82 17.47 8.42 -24.99
C ALA A 82 17.03 7.38 -26.05
N ASN A 83 17.12 6.08 -25.73
CA ASN A 83 16.67 4.99 -26.60
C ASN A 83 15.18 4.63 -26.43
N GLY A 84 14.41 5.45 -25.70
CA GLY A 84 12.97 5.27 -25.51
C GLY A 84 12.56 4.22 -24.49
N LEU A 85 13.50 3.64 -23.72
CA LEU A 85 13.18 2.68 -22.64
C LEU A 85 13.03 3.38 -21.27
N PRO A 86 12.14 2.89 -20.38
CA PRO A 86 12.08 3.36 -19.00
C PRO A 86 13.42 3.23 -18.25
N ASP A 87 13.77 4.24 -17.48
CA ASP A 87 14.99 4.26 -16.67
C ASP A 87 14.75 3.72 -15.25
N TYR A 88 14.66 2.40 -15.14
CA TYR A 88 14.53 1.73 -13.85
C TYR A 88 15.87 1.63 -13.10
N VAL A 89 15.83 1.86 -11.78
CA VAL A 89 17.01 1.79 -10.92
C VAL A 89 17.42 0.34 -10.61
N THR A 90 18.72 0.07 -10.64
CA THR A 90 19.31 -1.17 -10.10
C THR A 90 20.10 -0.85 -8.84
N LEU A 91 19.72 -1.48 -7.73
CA LEU A 91 20.39 -1.28 -6.45
C LEU A 91 21.69 -2.10 -6.37
N LYS A 92 22.72 -1.54 -5.73
CA LYS A 92 24.01 -2.23 -5.54
C LYS A 92 23.93 -3.39 -4.54
N LEU A 93 22.92 -3.39 -3.67
CA LEU A 93 22.64 -4.41 -2.64
C LEU A 93 23.91 -4.91 -1.91
N LYS A 94 24.78 -3.98 -1.49
CA LYS A 94 26.02 -4.34 -0.78
C LYS A 94 25.67 -5.03 0.54
N GLY A 95 26.13 -6.26 0.70
CA GLY A 95 25.95 -7.02 1.93
C GLY A 95 26.67 -6.38 3.12
N VAL A 96 26.14 -6.62 4.32
CA VAL A 96 26.77 -6.25 5.59
C VAL A 96 27.57 -7.42 6.14
N ALA A 97 28.65 -7.13 6.88
CA ALA A 97 29.44 -8.16 7.54
C ALA A 97 28.58 -8.97 8.53
N LYS A 98 28.68 -10.30 8.47
CA LYS A 98 27.96 -11.20 9.39
C LYS A 98 28.50 -11.03 10.81
N LYS A 99 27.58 -10.96 11.79
CA LYS A 99 27.90 -10.90 13.22
C LYS A 99 27.52 -12.16 13.99
N LEU A 100 26.71 -13.04 13.38
CA LEU A 100 26.16 -14.24 14.00
C LEU A 100 26.48 -15.47 13.13
N SER A 101 26.42 -16.66 13.73
CA SER A 101 26.53 -17.95 13.04
C SER A 101 25.39 -18.15 12.05
N GLY A 102 25.50 -19.18 11.20
CA GLY A 102 24.40 -19.61 10.34
C GLY A 102 23.16 -19.98 11.17
N PHE A 103 21.98 -19.75 10.60
CA PHE A 103 20.70 -20.19 11.15
C PHE A 103 20.21 -21.38 10.33
N GLU A 104 19.98 -22.51 10.98
CA GLU A 104 19.35 -23.70 10.40
C GLU A 104 17.91 -23.80 10.93
N ILE A 105 16.97 -24.18 10.05
CA ILE A 105 15.53 -24.32 10.35
C ILE A 105 15.22 -25.75 10.76
#